data_AF-A0A813HSJ6-F1
#
_entry.id   AF-A0A813HSJ6-F1
#
_cell.length_a   1.000
_cell.length_b   1.000
_cell.length_c   1.000
_cell.angle_alpha   90.00
_cell.angle_beta   90.00
_cell.angle_gamma   90.00
#
_symmetry.space_group_name_H-M   'P 1'
#
loop_
_entity.id
_entity.type
_entity.pdbx_description
1 polymer ?
#
loop_
_entity_poly.entity_id
_entity_poly.type
_entity_poly.pdbx_seq_one_letter_code
_entity_poly.pdbx_strand_id
1 'polypeptide(L)'
;DGSLSDLQVPKTLLQKASTYCWDLDLATGSSQASKTFTSSYGKLRYEGEGLSKAGPLLLSPAEGHGGDPWSAAEEDRGRFAQVEPKDWHRMRYFAPAEVSALMGYPSGWSLPEGLDVRSQWRLIGNSVNVQVVRSVLKRLFSKLGAEDCR
;
A
#
# COMPACT_ATOMS: atom_id res chain seq x y z
N ASP A 1 10.93 -12.99 1.52
CA ASP A 1 10.46 -12.33 2.76
C ASP A 1 11.47 -11.27 3.16
N GLY A 2 11.26 -10.04 2.69
CA GLY A 2 12.12 -8.90 3.10
C GLY A 2 12.00 -8.69 4.60
N SER A 3 13.11 -8.36 5.26
CA SER A 3 13.11 -8.12 6.70
C SER A 3 12.13 -6.98 7.02
N LEU A 4 11.44 -7.03 8.16
CA LEU A 4 10.53 -5.94 8.57
C LEU A 4 11.23 -4.56 8.63
N SER A 5 12.56 -4.54 8.80
CA SER A 5 13.38 -3.33 8.69
C SER A 5 13.35 -2.68 7.31
N ASP A 6 13.22 -3.45 6.22
CA ASP A 6 13.22 -2.93 4.85
C ASP A 6 11.93 -2.18 4.49
N LEU A 7 10.88 -2.35 5.30
CA LEU A 7 9.59 -1.72 5.11
C LEU A 7 9.43 -0.44 5.94
N GLN A 8 10.32 -0.17 6.90
CA GLN A 8 10.19 1.04 7.71
C GLN A 8 10.41 2.30 6.89
N VAL A 9 9.59 3.32 7.15
CA VAL A 9 9.82 4.62 6.54
C VAL A 9 11.04 5.27 7.20
N PRO A 10 12.03 5.75 6.44
CA PRO A 10 13.17 6.45 7.01
C PRO A 10 12.74 7.63 7.90
N LYS A 11 13.26 7.68 9.13
CA LYS A 11 12.93 8.74 10.11
C LYS A 11 13.20 10.14 9.57
N THR A 12 14.23 10.31 8.74
CA THR A 12 14.55 11.59 8.08
C THR A 12 13.42 12.08 7.16
N LEU A 13 12.70 11.16 6.50
CA LEU A 13 11.55 11.51 5.67
C LEU A 13 10.33 11.87 6.51
N LEU A 14 10.10 11.16 7.63
CA LEU A 14 9.02 11.48 8.57
C LEU A 14 9.25 12.83 9.27
N GLN A 15 10.50 13.15 9.61
CA GLN A 15 10.89 14.47 10.11
C GLN A 15 10.56 15.56 9.10
N LYS A 16 10.97 15.40 7.83
CA LYS A 16 10.61 16.35 6.76
C LYS A 16 9.09 16.47 6.59
N ALA A 17 8.36 15.34 6.60
CA ALA A 17 6.91 15.35 6.50
C ALA A 17 6.25 16.16 7.63
N SER A 18 6.77 16.06 8.86
CA SER A 18 6.31 16.86 9.98
C SER A 18 6.71 18.34 9.84
N THR A 19 7.97 18.65 9.48
CA THR A 19 8.44 20.03 9.30
C THR A 19 7.68 20.78 8.22
N TYR A 20 7.33 20.10 7.13
CA TYR A 20 6.59 20.69 6.01
C TYR A 20 5.08 20.42 6.06
N CYS A 21 4.57 19.87 7.17
CA CYS A 21 3.15 19.60 7.40
C CYS A 21 2.47 18.82 6.24
N TRP A 22 3.11 17.76 5.74
CA TRP A 22 2.58 16.96 4.65
C TRP A 22 1.40 16.10 5.12
N ASP A 23 0.29 16.18 4.40
CA ASP A 23 -0.78 15.20 4.53
C ASP A 23 -0.39 13.91 3.80
N LEU A 24 -0.21 12.86 4.59
CA LEU A 24 0.14 11.53 4.10
C LEU A 24 -1.12 10.70 3.93
N ASP A 25 -1.14 9.84 2.92
CA ASP A 25 -2.21 8.84 2.79
C ASP A 25 -1.91 7.69 3.76
N LEU A 26 -2.60 7.68 4.89
CA LEU A 26 -2.43 6.72 5.96
C LEU A 26 -3.55 5.69 5.90
N ALA A 27 -3.13 4.44 5.76
CA ALA A 27 -3.99 3.29 5.89
C ALA A 27 -3.84 2.66 7.28
N THR A 28 -4.94 2.11 7.76
CA THR A 28 -5.11 1.33 8.98
C THR A 28 -5.78 0.00 8.63
N GLY A 29 -5.99 -0.90 9.60
CA GLY A 29 -6.68 -2.17 9.40
C GLY A 29 -8.15 -2.01 8.98
N SER A 30 -8.78 -0.90 9.35
CA SER A 30 -10.17 -0.56 9.00
C SER A 30 -10.30 0.32 7.75
N SER A 31 -9.19 0.72 7.14
CA SER A 31 -9.21 1.56 5.94
C SER A 31 -9.80 0.83 4.73
N GLN A 32 -10.77 1.48 4.07
CA GLN A 32 -11.45 0.92 2.90
C GLN A 32 -10.89 1.41 1.55
N ALA A 33 -9.97 2.36 1.57
CA ALA A 33 -9.38 2.94 0.38
C ALA A 33 -7.95 3.43 0.63
N SER A 34 -7.15 3.46 -0.42
CA SER A 34 -5.77 3.94 -0.41
C SER A 34 -5.42 4.57 -1.75
N LYS A 35 -4.31 5.32 -1.81
CA LYS A 35 -3.78 5.86 -3.07
C LYS A 35 -3.32 4.69 -3.93
N THR A 36 -3.28 4.91 -5.23
CA THR A 36 -2.76 3.90 -6.16
C THR A 36 -1.28 3.61 -5.88
N PHE A 37 -0.90 2.34 -5.99
CA PHE A 37 0.49 1.92 -5.95
C PHE A 37 1.09 2.09 -7.35
N THR A 38 2.23 2.78 -7.44
CA THR A 38 2.92 3.03 -8.70
C THR A 38 4.29 2.36 -8.71
N SER A 39 4.92 2.30 -9.88
CA SER A 39 6.28 1.79 -10.00
C SER A 39 7.33 2.57 -9.20
N SER A 40 7.01 3.78 -8.72
CA SER A 40 7.87 4.59 -7.86
C SER A 40 7.67 4.36 -6.35
N TYR A 41 6.73 3.50 -5.95
CA TYR A 41 6.45 3.19 -4.55
C TYR A 41 7.73 2.73 -3.78
N GLY A 42 7.99 3.34 -2.62
CA GLY A 42 9.18 3.06 -1.81
C GLY A 42 10.51 3.59 -2.38
N LYS A 43 10.49 4.47 -3.39
CA LYS A 43 11.72 5.09 -3.92
C LYS A 43 12.23 6.18 -2.97
N LEU A 44 13.46 6.07 -2.49
CA LEU A 44 14.11 7.06 -1.62
C LEU A 44 14.37 8.43 -2.29
N ARG A 45 14.28 8.54 -3.63
CA ARG A 45 14.44 9.81 -4.36
C ARG A 45 13.37 10.88 -4.06
N TYR A 46 12.34 10.59 -3.26
CA TYR A 46 11.36 11.58 -2.84
C TYR A 46 11.86 12.53 -1.73
N GLU A 47 13.14 12.45 -1.34
CA GLU A 47 13.78 13.40 -0.40
C GLU A 47 13.56 14.89 -0.75
N GLY A 48 13.23 15.23 -2.01
CA GLY A 48 12.84 16.57 -2.44
C GLY A 48 11.41 16.74 -2.98
N GLU A 49 10.65 15.65 -3.22
CA GLU A 49 9.31 15.70 -3.86
C GLU A 49 8.14 15.28 -2.96
N GLY A 50 8.43 14.76 -1.77
CA GLY A 50 7.42 14.52 -0.75
C GLY A 50 6.95 13.06 -0.64
N LEU A 51 6.83 12.59 0.59
CA LEU A 51 6.27 11.28 0.93
C LEU A 51 4.78 11.18 0.53
N SER A 52 4.08 12.32 0.43
CA SER A 52 2.67 12.43 0.02
C SER A 52 2.39 11.97 -1.42
N LYS A 53 3.40 12.00 -2.30
CA LYS A 53 3.33 11.49 -3.68
C LYS A 53 3.78 10.03 -3.82
N ALA A 54 4.38 9.46 -2.78
CA ALA A 54 5.01 8.15 -2.83
C ALA A 54 4.01 6.98 -2.75
N GLY A 55 2.71 7.25 -2.52
CA GLY A 55 1.66 6.27 -2.32
C GLY A 55 1.19 6.20 -0.86
N PRO A 56 0.35 5.20 -0.51
CA PRO A 56 -0.15 5.04 0.83
C PRO A 56 0.90 4.43 1.77
N LEU A 57 0.85 4.79 3.04
CA LEU A 57 1.62 4.19 4.12
C LEU A 57 0.69 3.44 5.05
N LEU A 58 1.23 2.44 5.74
CA LEU A 58 0.50 1.69 6.74
C LEU A 58 0.97 2.11 8.13
N LEU A 59 0.04 2.59 8.95
CA LEU A 59 0.26 2.79 10.37
C LEU A 59 0.06 1.43 11.05
N SER A 60 1.09 0.82 11.60
CA SER A 60 0.91 -0.47 12.30
C SER A 60 0.15 -0.27 13.62
N PRO A 61 -0.66 -1.25 14.10
CA PRO A 61 -1.35 -1.14 15.38
C PRO A 61 -0.37 -0.95 16.56
N ALA A 62 -0.86 -0.39 17.66
CA ALA A 62 -0.03 -0.22 18.86
C ALA A 62 0.17 -1.59 19.53
N GLU A 63 1.40 -1.90 19.93
CA GLU A 63 1.66 -3.13 20.69
C GLU A 63 1.04 -3.01 22.09
N GLY A 64 0.27 -4.02 22.53
CA GLY A 64 -0.17 -4.14 23.93
C GLY A 64 -1.68 -4.14 24.20
N HIS A 65 -2.55 -4.03 23.19
CA HIS A 65 -3.99 -4.16 23.39
C HIS A 65 -4.47 -5.59 23.10
N GLY A 66 -4.68 -6.37 24.15
CA GLY A 66 -5.17 -7.77 24.11
C GLY A 66 -6.63 -7.92 23.71
N GLY A 67 -7.09 -7.18 22.70
CA GLY A 67 -8.47 -7.20 22.20
C GLY A 67 -8.59 -6.57 20.82
N ASP A 68 -8.53 -5.23 20.77
CA ASP A 68 -8.54 -4.45 19.53
C ASP A 68 -7.16 -3.82 19.27
N PRO A 69 -6.47 -4.15 18.17
CA PRO A 69 -5.20 -3.54 17.82
C PRO A 69 -5.29 -2.03 17.51
N TRP A 70 -6.50 -1.51 17.27
CA TRP A 70 -6.75 -0.12 16.89
C TRP A 70 -7.61 0.58 17.92
N SER A 71 -7.18 1.76 18.34
CA SER A 71 -8.01 2.65 19.17
C SER A 71 -9.01 3.41 18.32
N ALA A 72 -10.17 3.78 18.89
CA ALA A 72 -11.15 4.63 18.21
C ALA A 72 -10.54 5.94 17.66
N ALA A 73 -9.51 6.47 18.33
CA ALA A 73 -8.78 7.65 17.86
C ALA A 73 -7.90 7.38 16.62
N GLU A 74 -7.44 6.15 16.44
CA GLU A 74 -6.70 5.72 15.23
C GLU A 74 -7.63 5.42 14.07
N GLU A 75 -8.86 4.99 14.34
CA GLU A 75 -9.88 4.83 13.31
C GLU A 75 -10.49 6.16 12.87
N ASP A 76 -10.60 7.13 13.79
CA ASP A 76 -11.06 8.50 13.49
C ASP A 76 -9.99 9.33 12.75
N ARG A 77 -8.74 8.83 12.64
CA ARG A 77 -7.75 9.48 11.80
C ARG A 77 -8.22 9.50 10.35
N GLY A 78 -8.43 10.71 9.83
CA GLY A 78 -8.69 10.91 8.41
C GLY A 78 -7.59 10.30 7.56
N ARG A 79 -7.97 9.70 6.42
CA ARG A 79 -7.06 9.05 5.46
C ARG A 79 -5.88 9.93 5.05
N PHE A 80 -6.11 11.23 4.87
CA PHE A 80 -5.05 12.20 4.60
C PHE A 80 -4.75 12.97 5.87
N ALA A 81 -3.69 12.57 6.57
CA ALA A 81 -3.36 13.14 7.87
C ALA A 81 -1.85 13.29 8.07
N GLN A 82 -1.50 14.21 8.95
CA GLN A 82 -0.14 14.39 9.42
C GLN A 82 0.19 13.33 10.47
N VAL A 83 1.43 12.86 10.46
CA VAL A 83 1.93 11.87 11.42
C VAL A 83 2.67 12.54 12.56
N GLU A 84 2.30 12.18 13.77
CA GLU A 84 2.96 12.67 14.98
C GLU A 84 4.26 11.89 15.26
N PRO A 85 5.27 12.52 15.90
CA PRO A 85 6.52 11.85 16.26
C PRO A 85 6.35 10.55 17.05
N LYS A 86 5.31 10.47 17.89
CA LYS A 86 4.99 9.28 18.68
C LYS A 86 4.68 8.05 17.81
N ASP A 87 4.19 8.24 16.59
CA ASP A 87 3.76 7.16 15.70
C ASP A 87 4.80 6.74 14.67
N TRP A 88 5.91 7.48 14.55
CA TRP A 88 6.91 7.24 13.51
C TRP A 88 7.48 5.82 13.50
N HIS A 89 7.63 5.21 14.67
CA HIS A 89 8.14 3.83 14.82
C HIS A 89 7.17 2.76 14.30
N ARG A 90 5.89 3.12 14.12
CA ARG A 90 4.82 2.24 13.62
C ARG A 90 4.56 2.45 12.13
N MET A 91 5.14 3.50 11.54
CA MET A 91 4.94 3.83 10.14
C MET A 91 5.81 2.95 9.22
N ARG A 92 5.16 2.28 8.27
CA ARG A 92 5.85 1.48 7.26
C ARG A 92 5.20 1.57 5.89
N TYR A 93 5.95 1.18 4.89
CA TYR A 93 5.43 0.85 3.57
C TYR A 93 4.66 -0.48 3.61
N PHE A 94 3.74 -0.66 2.66
CA PHE A 94 3.12 -1.94 2.40
C PHE A 94 4.15 -2.92 1.84
N ALA A 95 4.17 -4.14 2.36
CA ALA A 95 4.98 -5.22 1.82
C ALA A 95 4.52 -5.57 0.40
N PRO A 96 5.41 -6.01 -0.50
CA PRO A 96 5.01 -6.46 -1.83
C PRO A 96 3.88 -7.48 -1.83
N ALA A 97 3.89 -8.43 -0.89
CA ALA A 97 2.81 -9.41 -0.73
C ALA A 97 1.45 -8.78 -0.38
N GLU A 98 1.44 -7.75 0.46
CA GLU A 98 0.22 -7.00 0.82
C GLU A 98 -0.31 -6.23 -0.39
N VAL A 99 0.57 -5.56 -1.14
CA VAL A 99 0.19 -4.86 -2.38
C VAL A 99 -0.36 -5.83 -3.42
N SER A 100 0.27 -6.99 -3.60
CA SER A 100 -0.23 -8.02 -4.52
C SER A 100 -1.59 -8.56 -4.10
N ALA A 101 -1.83 -8.77 -2.80
CA ALA A 101 -3.14 -9.17 -2.31
C ALA A 101 -4.21 -8.11 -2.63
N LEU A 102 -3.91 -6.82 -2.41
CA LEU A 102 -4.80 -5.70 -2.78
C LEU A 102 -5.05 -5.61 -4.30
N MET A 103 -4.04 -5.97 -5.11
CA MET A 103 -4.15 -6.05 -6.57
C MET A 103 -4.91 -7.29 -7.06
N GLY A 104 -5.42 -8.13 -6.14
CA GLY A 104 -6.29 -9.25 -6.45
C GLY A 104 -5.56 -10.51 -6.90
N TYR A 105 -4.24 -10.61 -6.69
CA TYR A 105 -3.51 -11.84 -6.91
C TYR A 105 -3.99 -12.96 -5.95
N PRO A 106 -4.01 -14.23 -6.40
CA PRO A 106 -4.50 -15.32 -5.57
C PRO A 106 -3.56 -15.61 -4.38
N SER A 107 -4.11 -16.20 -3.32
CA SER A 107 -3.33 -16.66 -2.18
C SER A 107 -2.25 -17.65 -2.63
N GLY A 108 -1.00 -17.44 -2.20
CA GLY A 108 0.14 -18.26 -2.60
C GLY A 108 0.83 -17.82 -3.89
N TRP A 109 0.32 -16.80 -4.58
CA TRP A 109 1.09 -16.15 -5.65
C TRP A 109 2.29 -15.40 -5.06
N SER A 110 3.45 -15.57 -5.67
CA SER A 110 4.67 -14.86 -5.29
C SER A 110 5.47 -14.44 -6.51
N LEU A 111 6.26 -13.39 -6.33
CA LEU A 111 7.31 -13.03 -7.28
C LEU A 111 8.49 -14.02 -7.18
N PRO A 112 9.34 -14.09 -8.22
CA PRO A 112 10.57 -14.88 -8.16
C PRO A 112 11.42 -14.53 -6.93
N GLU A 113 12.05 -15.56 -6.36
CA GLU A 113 13.00 -15.40 -5.26
C GLU A 113 14.22 -14.57 -5.68
N GLY A 114 14.87 -13.92 -4.71
CA GLY A 114 16.07 -13.11 -4.96
C GLY A 114 15.82 -11.69 -5.48
N LEU A 115 14.57 -11.31 -5.77
CA LEU A 115 14.24 -9.92 -6.09
C LEU A 115 14.29 -9.03 -4.84
N ASP A 116 14.97 -7.89 -4.94
CA ASP A 116 14.92 -6.87 -3.89
C ASP A 116 13.50 -6.28 -3.75
N VAL A 117 13.18 -5.78 -2.55
CA VAL A 117 11.84 -5.24 -2.24
C VAL A 117 11.46 -4.13 -3.23
N ARG A 118 12.44 -3.32 -3.67
CA ARG A 118 12.20 -2.23 -4.60
C ARG A 118 11.80 -2.70 -5.99
N SER A 119 12.42 -3.74 -6.52
CA SER A 119 12.04 -4.34 -7.81
C SER A 119 10.67 -4.98 -7.71
N GLN A 120 10.35 -5.60 -6.58
CA GLN A 120 9.02 -6.16 -6.36
C GLN A 120 7.93 -5.08 -6.43
N TRP A 121 8.08 -3.96 -5.70
CA TRP A 121 7.17 -2.83 -5.80
C TRP A 121 7.07 -2.27 -7.22
N ARG A 122 8.20 -2.18 -7.94
CA ARG A 122 8.22 -1.68 -9.32
C ARG A 122 7.41 -2.57 -10.28
N LEU A 123 7.53 -3.89 -10.14
CA LEU A 123 6.78 -4.85 -10.95
C LEU A 123 5.29 -4.80 -10.64
N ILE A 124 4.93 -4.83 -9.35
CA ILE A 124 3.52 -4.84 -8.92
C ILE A 124 2.84 -3.51 -9.26
N GLY A 125 3.53 -2.37 -9.06
CA GLY A 125 3.00 -1.04 -9.36
C GLY A 125 2.84 -0.72 -10.86
N ASN A 126 3.40 -1.56 -11.74
CA ASN A 126 3.13 -1.53 -13.19
C ASN A 126 2.10 -2.58 -13.63
N SER A 127 1.60 -3.39 -12.69
CA SER A 127 0.64 -4.44 -12.97
C SER A 127 -0.79 -3.91 -13.00
N VAL A 128 -1.72 -4.82 -13.31
CA VAL A 128 -3.17 -4.57 -13.34
C VAL A 128 -3.83 -5.20 -12.11
N ASN A 129 -4.99 -4.68 -11.72
CA ASN A 129 -5.83 -5.35 -10.73
C ASN A 129 -6.50 -6.58 -11.36
N VAL A 130 -6.13 -7.77 -10.88
CA VAL A 130 -6.55 -9.06 -11.45
C VAL A 130 -8.06 -9.26 -11.33
N GLN A 131 -8.68 -8.81 -10.24
CA GLN A 131 -10.13 -8.95 -10.04
C GLN A 131 -10.92 -8.06 -11.01
N VAL A 132 -10.46 -6.83 -11.23
CA VAL A 132 -11.06 -5.92 -12.21
C VAL A 132 -10.95 -6.49 -13.62
N VAL A 133 -9.75 -6.90 -14.03
CA VAL A 133 -9.51 -7.50 -15.37
C VAL A 133 -10.37 -8.75 -15.56
N ARG A 134 -10.45 -9.63 -14.55
CA ARG A 134 -11.33 -10.81 -14.58
C ARG A 134 -12.78 -10.43 -14.86
N SER A 135 -13.28 -9.38 -14.24
CA SER A 135 -14.66 -8.91 -14.41
C SER A 135 -14.91 -8.35 -15.81
N VAL A 136 -13.96 -7.57 -16.34
CA VAL A 136 -14.01 -7.06 -17.72
C VAL A 136 -13.99 -8.20 -18.73
N LEU A 137 -13.08 -9.17 -18.58
CA LEU A 137 -12.97 -10.32 -19.49
C LEU A 137 -14.24 -11.19 -19.46
N LYS A 138 -14.80 -11.45 -18.27
CA LYS A 138 -16.09 -12.17 -18.15
C LYS A 138 -17.19 -11.47 -18.95
N ARG A 139 -17.29 -10.14 -18.83
CA ARG A 139 -18.30 -9.37 -19.54
C ARG A 139 -18.06 -9.37 -21.05
N LEU A 140 -16.80 -9.26 -21.48
CA LEU A 140 -16.41 -9.32 -22.88
C LEU A 140 -16.81 -10.66 -23.50
N PHE A 141 -16.40 -11.79 -22.90
CA PHE A 141 -16.71 -13.12 -23.42
C PHE A 141 -18.21 -13.46 -23.37
N SER A 142 -18.95 -12.97 -22.37
CA SER A 142 -20.41 -13.13 -22.34
C SER A 142 -21.12 -12.45 -23.51
N LYS A 143 -20.55 -11.36 -24.04
CA LYS A 143 -21.11 -10.68 -25.20
C LYS A 143 -20.73 -11.38 -26.50
N LEU A 144 -19.48 -11.81 -26.64
CA LEU A 144 -19.02 -12.52 -27.83
C LEU A 144 -19.77 -13.84 -28.03
N GLY A 145 -19.93 -14.64 -26.97
CA GLY A 145 -20.69 -15.89 -27.04
C GLY A 145 -22.21 -15.72 -27.23
N ALA A 146 -22.75 -14.50 -27.07
CA ALA A 146 -24.15 -14.19 -27.35
C ALA A 146 -24.38 -13.76 -28.81
N GLU A 147 -23.32 -13.39 -29.54
CA GLU A 147 -23.39 -13.00 -30.95
C GLU A 147 -23.31 -14.23 -31.88
N ASP A 148 -22.67 -15.32 -31.44
CA ASP A 148 -22.61 -16.60 -32.19
C ASP A 148 -23.94 -17.40 -32.18
N CYS A 149 -24.96 -16.94 -31.44
CA CYS A 149 -26.31 -17.54 -31.42
C CYS A 149 -27.37 -16.69 -32.16
N ARG A 150 -26.98 -15.72 -32.99
CA ARG A 150 -27.89 -14.95 -33.85
C ARG A 150 -27.67 -15.20 -35.32
#